data_AF-A0A355SD52-F1
#
_entry.id   AF-A0A355SD52-F1
#
_cell.length_a   1.000
_cell.length_b   1.000
_cell.length_c   1.000
_cell.angle_alpha   90.00
_cell.angle_beta   90.00
_cell.angle_gamma   90.00
#
_symmetry.space_group_name_H-M   'P 1'
#
loop_
_entity.id
_entity.type
_entity.pdbx_description
1 polymer ?
#
loop_
_entity_poly.entity_id
_entity_poly.type
_entity_poly.pdbx_seq_one_letter_code
_entity_poly.pdbx_strand_id
1 'polypeptide(L)' 'VSPVIMTGYVPDLLKSISMVSENVVLFGSGACGKGHKEYVKVSDGGPYIKTKARLG' A
#
# COMPACT_ATOMS: atom_id res chain seq x y z
N VAL A 1 -1.31 -13.76 -15.45
CA VAL A 1 -1.68 -12.34 -15.19
C VAL A 1 -0.43 -11.52 -15.44
N SER A 2 -0.49 -10.50 -16.31
CA SER A 2 0.66 -9.61 -16.55
C SER A 2 0.82 -8.59 -15.42
N PRO A 3 2.03 -8.07 -15.16
CA PRO A 3 2.21 -6.95 -14.24
C PRO A 3 1.39 -5.74 -14.68
N VAL A 4 0.77 -5.04 -13.73
CA VAL A 4 0.00 -3.80 -13.95
C VAL A 4 0.52 -2.75 -12.99
N ILE A 5 0.71 -1.53 -13.49
CA ILE A 5 1.10 -0.38 -12.68
C ILE A 5 -0.16 0.35 -12.22
N MET A 6 -0.20 0.73 -10.95
CA MET A 6 -1.27 1.51 -10.33
C MET A 6 -0.70 2.84 -9.84
N THR A 7 -1.36 3.95 -10.19
CA THR A 7 -0.93 5.31 -9.88
C THR A 7 -2.08 6.14 -9.30
N GLY A 8 -1.75 7.23 -8.60
CA GLY A 8 -2.72 8.17 -8.06
C GLY A 8 -2.11 9.22 -7.12
N TYR A 9 -2.84 10.32 -6.89
CA TYR A 9 -2.49 11.27 -5.84
C TYR A 9 -2.92 10.71 -4.48
N VAL A 10 -2.00 10.68 -3.51
CA VAL A 10 -2.19 9.93 -2.25
C VAL A 10 -3.45 10.36 -1.49
N PRO A 11 -3.73 11.65 -1.24
CA PRO A 11 -4.96 12.06 -0.57
C PRO A 11 -6.24 11.61 -1.26
N ASP A 12 -6.29 11.63 -2.59
CA ASP A 12 -7.48 11.22 -3.33
C ASP A 12 -7.69 9.72 -3.28
N LEU A 13 -6.59 8.95 -3.37
CA LEU A 13 -6.62 7.49 -3.25
C LEU A 13 -7.16 7.06 -1.87
N LEU A 14 -6.65 7.69 -0.80
CA LEU A 14 -7.06 7.41 0.57
C LEU A 14 -8.52 7.79 0.83
N LYS A 15 -8.99 8.93 0.29
CA LYS A 15 -10.40 9.35 0.37
C LYS A 15 -11.35 8.40 -0.36
N SER A 16 -10.88 7.67 -1.37
CA SER A 16 -11.73 6.77 -2.17
C SER A 16 -11.98 5.40 -1.51
N ILE A 17 -11.40 5.14 -0.34
CA ILE A 17 -11.62 3.89 0.40
C ILE A 17 -13.10 3.77 0.81
N SER A 18 -13.74 2.68 0.40
CA SER A 18 -15.17 2.44 0.62
C SER A 18 -15.46 1.24 1.53
N MET A 19 -14.46 0.40 1.81
CA MET A 19 -14.55 -0.74 2.71
C MET A 19 -13.20 -1.00 3.36
N VAL A 20 -13.23 -1.42 4.62
CA VAL A 20 -12.06 -1.80 5.42
C VAL A 20 -12.41 -3.08 6.19
N SER A 21 -11.57 -4.10 6.11
CA SER A 21 -11.73 -5.34 6.87
C SER A 21 -11.28 -5.18 8.33
N GLU A 22 -11.87 -5.94 9.25
CA GLU A 22 -11.39 -6.04 10.63
C GLU A 22 -10.09 -6.85 10.75
N ASN A 23 -9.75 -7.66 9.73
CA ASN A 23 -8.53 -8.47 9.75
C ASN A 23 -7.31 -7.62 9.39
N VAL A 24 -6.49 -7.31 10.39
CA VAL A 24 -5.24 -6.57 10.25
C VAL A 24 -4.07 -7.53 10.30
N VAL A 25 -3.20 -7.46 9.30
CA VAL A 25 -1.99 -8.28 9.25
C VAL A 25 -0.77 -7.43 8.94
N LEU A 26 0.33 -7.73 9.63
CA LEU A 26 1.64 -7.13 9.40
C LEU A 26 2.57 -8.15 8.73
N PHE A 27 3.36 -7.67 7.79
CA PHE A 27 4.27 -8.46 6.98
C PHE A 27 5.61 -7.75 6.82
N GLY A 28 6.64 -8.51 6.45
CA GLY A 28 7.96 -7.95 6.16
C GLY A 28 8.95 -8.13 7.30
N SER A 29 10.07 -8.76 6.98
CA SER A 29 11.24 -9.00 7.84
C SER A 29 12.40 -8.07 7.50
N GLY A 30 12.11 -6.85 7.01
CA GLY A 30 13.11 -5.90 6.52
C GLY A 30 13.47 -6.02 5.04
N ALA A 31 12.68 -6.74 4.23
CA ALA A 31 12.85 -6.84 2.78
C ALA A 31 12.25 -5.63 2.03
N CYS A 32 11.25 -4.96 2.61
CA CYS A 32 10.83 -3.64 2.16
C CYS A 32 11.81 -2.58 2.68
N GLY A 33 12.06 -1.55 1.88
CA GLY A 33 13.02 -0.49 2.20
C GLY A 33 12.41 0.89 2.08
N LYS A 34 12.67 1.76 3.04
CA LYS A 34 12.47 3.21 2.89
C LYS A 34 13.70 3.79 2.21
N GLY A 35 13.57 4.33 1.00
CA GLY A 35 14.72 4.82 0.21
C GLY A 35 14.98 6.32 0.34
N HIS A 36 13.99 7.10 0.76
CA HIS A 36 14.07 8.57 0.75
C HIS A 36 14.49 9.10 2.14
N LYS A 37 15.76 8.85 2.50
CA LYS A 37 16.62 9.53 3.51
C LYS A 37 17.62 8.57 4.16
N GLU A 38 17.22 7.34 4.48
CA GLU A 38 18.06 6.31 5.10
C GLU A 38 17.58 4.91 4.73
N TYR A 39 18.49 3.99 4.40
CA TYR A 39 18.16 2.58 4.16
C TYR A 39 18.01 1.83 5.47
N VAL A 40 16.77 1.74 5.94
CA VAL A 40 16.42 1.01 7.17
C VAL A 40 15.46 -0.13 6.87
N LYS A 41 15.57 -1.20 7.66
CA LYS A 41 14.61 -2.31 7.61
C LYS A 41 13.24 -1.81 8.05
N VAL A 42 12.22 -2.11 7.25
CA VAL A 42 10.83 -1.78 7.58
C VAL A 42 9.92 -3.01 7.44
N SER A 43 8.74 -2.90 8.04
CA SER A 43 7.62 -3.80 7.88
C SER A 43 6.44 -3.02 7.30
N ASP A 44 5.60 -3.69 6.55
CA ASP A 44 4.39 -3.13 5.94
C ASP A 44 3.17 -3.93 6.40
N GLY A 45 2.00 -3.31 6.39
CA GLY A 45 0.78 -4.05 6.68
C GLY A 45 -0.41 -3.15 6.92
N GLY A 46 -1.53 -3.81 7.19
CA GLY A 46 -2.82 -3.16 7.35
C GLY A 46 -3.97 -4.12 7.04
N PRO A 47 -5.21 -3.63 7.15
CA PRO A 47 -6.38 -4.37 6.75
C PRO A 47 -6.51 -4.47 5.23
N TYR A 48 -7.31 -5.42 4.76
CA TYR A 48 -7.79 -5.40 3.39
C TYR A 48 -8.70 -4.19 3.16
N ILE A 49 -8.42 -3.41 2.11
CA ILE A 49 -9.18 -2.21 1.76
C ILE A 49 -9.71 -2.29 0.33
N LYS A 50 -10.86 -1.62 0.09
CA LYS A 50 -11.41 -1.41 -1.25
C LYS A 50 -11.28 0.07 -1.64
N THR A 51 -10.46 0.36 -2.65
CA THR A 51 -10.16 1.71 -3.13
C THR A 51 -10.30 1.82 -4.66
N LYS A 52 -10.32 3.04 -5.20
CA LYS A 52 -10.29 3.30 -6.64
C LYS A 52 -8.95 3.91 -7.03
N ALA A 53 -8.18 3.22 -7.85
CA ALA A 53 -6.89 3.69 -8.36
C ALA A 53 -6.90 3.79 -9.89
N ARG A 54 -5.97 4.58 -10.45
CA ARG A 54 -5.76 4.63 -11.90
C ARG A 54 -4.78 3.53 -12.31
N LEU A 55 -5.08 2.85 -13.41
CA LEU A 55 -4.12 1.95 -14.08
C LEU A 55 -3.29 2.77 -15.07
N GLY A 56 -1.99 2.54 -15.11
CA GLY A 56 -1.06 3.24 -16.00
C GLY A 56 0.36 3.23 -15.49
#